data_AF-A0A6P8DUY9-F1
#
_entry.id   AF-A0A6P8DUY9-F1
#
_cell.length_a   1.000
_cell.length_b   1.000
_cell.length_c   1.000
_cell.angle_alpha   90.00
_cell.angle_beta   90.00
_cell.angle_gamma   90.00
#
_symmetry.space_group_name_H-M   'P 1'
#
loop_
_entity.id
_entity.type
_entity.pdbx_description
1 polymer ?
#
loop_
_entity_poly.entity_id
_entity_poly.type
_entity_poly.pdbx_seq_one_letter_code
_entity_poly.pdbx_strand_id
1 'polypeptide(L)'
;MLSILRMNSLISPAVSAFSPHIGKPNFSLAFLSLASSKSIFCSPKSLQSHDLDPNLCPPRPSVRALQARAVQMRGPRSSSGEIHVIVGPMFAGKTSSLLHRIESESSNGRSVAVIKSNKDTRYGLDSIVTHDGAKFPCVALGDLSSFRQKFGADAYDQLDVIGIDEAQFFEDLYDFCREAADQDGKIVVIAGLDGDYLRRSFGSVLDIIPLADSVTKLTARCELCGRRAFFTLRKTNEKQTELIGGADVYMPVCRRHYVSGQAVIETTRSFLEESQQSQTVQCG
;
A
#
# COMPACT_ATOMS: atom_id res chain seq x y z
N MET A 1 54.58 -33.84 13.28
CA MET A 1 54.12 -35.18 13.73
C MET A 1 53.31 -34.98 15.01
N LEU A 2 51.99 -34.82 14.91
CA LEU A 2 50.97 -35.88 15.06
C LEU A 2 50.98 -36.54 16.45
N SER A 3 49.88 -36.34 17.21
CA SER A 3 49.14 -37.29 18.08
C SER A 3 48.48 -36.51 19.24
N ILE A 4 47.18 -36.14 19.16
CA ILE A 4 45.99 -36.88 19.63
C ILE A 4 45.93 -36.94 21.19
N LEU A 5 45.11 -36.13 21.88
CA LEU A 5 43.65 -36.20 22.16
C LEU A 5 43.23 -37.11 23.34
N ARG A 6 42.37 -36.53 24.21
CA ARG A 6 41.30 -37.09 25.08
C ARG A 6 41.54 -37.21 26.60
N MET A 7 40.74 -36.42 27.34
CA MET A 7 39.93 -36.83 28.52
C MET A 7 38.59 -36.06 28.39
N ASN A 8 37.44 -36.74 28.17
CA ASN A 8 36.38 -37.10 29.14
C ASN A 8 35.80 -35.87 29.89
N SER A 9 34.49 -35.61 30.01
CA SER A 9 33.29 -36.44 30.09
C SER A 9 32.03 -35.59 29.76
N LEU A 10 31.05 -36.12 29.01
CA LEU A 10 29.72 -36.54 29.50
C LEU A 10 29.14 -35.70 30.66
N ILE A 11 28.04 -34.99 30.39
CA ILE A 11 26.76 -34.95 31.14
C ILE A 11 25.71 -34.27 30.23
N SER A 12 24.69 -35.03 29.81
CA SER A 12 23.38 -34.51 29.40
C SER A 12 22.50 -34.39 30.66
N PRO A 13 21.40 -33.61 30.67
CA PRO A 13 20.14 -34.23 30.22
C PRO A 13 19.07 -33.29 29.61
N ALA A 14 18.08 -33.97 29.00
CA ALA A 14 16.65 -33.66 28.95
C ALA A 14 16.14 -32.50 28.08
N VAL A 15 15.64 -32.90 26.90
CA VAL A 15 14.62 -32.19 26.14
C VAL A 15 13.26 -32.61 26.71
N SER A 16 12.50 -31.65 27.26
CA SER A 16 11.10 -31.86 27.66
C SER A 16 10.18 -31.02 26.78
N ALA A 17 9.29 -31.71 26.08
CA ALA A 17 8.19 -31.16 25.31
C ALA A 17 7.18 -30.43 26.21
N PHE A 18 6.71 -29.28 25.77
CA PHE A 18 5.50 -28.64 26.30
C PHE A 18 4.68 -28.07 25.13
N SER A 19 3.54 -28.73 24.88
CA SER A 19 2.38 -28.15 24.18
C SER A 19 1.61 -27.23 25.14
N PRO A 20 0.79 -26.32 24.60
CA PRO A 20 -0.57 -26.20 25.12
C PRO A 20 -1.64 -26.21 24.02
N HIS A 21 -2.63 -27.06 24.26
CA HIS A 21 -3.96 -27.09 23.66
C HIS A 21 -4.83 -25.93 24.16
N ILE A 22 -5.45 -25.16 23.27
CA ILE A 22 -6.77 -24.50 23.40
C ILE A 22 -7.24 -24.30 21.93
N GLY A 23 -8.33 -24.86 21.38
CA GLY A 23 -9.73 -24.87 21.81
C GLY A 23 -10.54 -24.03 20.80
N LYS A 24 -11.21 -24.68 19.82
CA LYS A 24 -12.01 -24.05 18.73
C LYS A 24 -13.24 -23.29 19.27
N PRO A 25 -13.90 -22.45 18.44
CA PRO A 25 -15.08 -22.98 17.74
C PRO A 25 -15.21 -22.59 16.25
N ASN A 26 -15.88 -23.47 15.52
CA ASN A 26 -16.27 -23.36 14.11
C ASN A 26 -17.44 -22.38 13.94
N PHE A 27 -17.41 -21.57 12.87
CA PHE A 27 -18.62 -21.08 12.22
C PHE A 27 -18.58 -21.44 10.73
N SER A 28 -19.49 -22.34 10.37
CA SER A 28 -19.79 -22.75 9.00
C SER A 28 -21.00 -21.95 8.53
N LEU A 29 -20.83 -21.14 7.49
CA LEU A 29 -21.95 -20.60 6.71
C LEU A 29 -21.83 -21.11 5.29
N ALA A 30 -22.59 -22.18 5.02
CA ALA A 30 -23.06 -22.53 3.70
C ALA A 30 -24.15 -21.52 3.30
N PHE A 31 -24.18 -21.09 2.04
CA PHE A 31 -25.42 -20.98 1.26
C PHE A 31 -25.10 -20.97 -0.24
N LEU A 32 -26.06 -21.49 -1.00
CA LEU A 32 -25.91 -22.29 -2.21
C LEU A 32 -25.95 -21.49 -3.52
N SER A 33 -25.47 -22.22 -4.53
CA SER A 33 -25.38 -21.96 -5.96
C SER A 33 -26.73 -21.75 -6.69
N LEU A 34 -26.58 -21.08 -7.83
CA LEU A 34 -27.41 -20.93 -9.03
C LEU A 34 -28.45 -22.03 -9.39
N ALA A 35 -29.55 -21.52 -9.95
CA ALA A 35 -30.22 -21.91 -11.21
C ALA A 35 -31.32 -23.00 -11.26
N SER A 36 -32.39 -22.60 -11.97
CA SER A 36 -33.15 -23.32 -13.00
C SER A 36 -34.40 -24.16 -12.62
N SER A 37 -35.55 -23.60 -13.02
CA SER A 37 -36.56 -24.14 -13.95
C SER A 37 -37.33 -25.45 -13.68
N LYS A 38 -38.65 -25.32 -13.97
CA LYS A 38 -39.65 -26.33 -14.42
C LYS A 38 -40.45 -27.11 -13.35
N SER A 39 -41.67 -26.59 -13.13
CA SER A 39 -42.99 -27.24 -13.30
C SER A 39 -43.13 -28.75 -13.08
N ILE A 40 -44.20 -29.17 -12.38
CA ILE A 40 -45.33 -29.98 -12.91
C ILE A 40 -46.23 -30.57 -11.77
N PHE A 41 -47.55 -30.63 -12.06
CA PHE A 41 -48.66 -31.46 -11.48
C PHE A 41 -49.19 -31.10 -10.06
N CYS A 42 -50.50 -31.20 -9.74
CA CYS A 42 -51.76 -31.47 -10.46
C CYS A 42 -52.95 -31.05 -9.55
N SER A 43 -54.05 -30.68 -10.20
CA SER A 43 -55.44 -30.35 -9.75
C SER A 43 -56.10 -31.45 -8.86
N PRO A 44 -57.32 -31.28 -8.24
CA PRO A 44 -58.57 -31.00 -8.98
C PRO A 44 -59.78 -30.28 -8.27
N LYS A 45 -60.77 -29.89 -9.12
CA LYS A 45 -62.24 -29.70 -8.92
C LYS A 45 -62.72 -28.43 -8.17
N SER A 46 -63.26 -27.40 -8.84
CA SER A 46 -64.57 -27.20 -9.54
C SER A 46 -65.76 -26.89 -8.62
N LEU A 47 -66.34 -25.67 -8.70
CA LEU A 47 -67.79 -25.41 -8.64
C LEU A 47 -68.15 -23.93 -9.00
N GLN A 48 -68.86 -23.79 -10.13
CA GLN A 48 -69.96 -22.85 -10.53
C GLN A 48 -70.12 -21.50 -9.77
N SER A 49 -69.96 -20.31 -10.39
CA SER A 49 -70.79 -19.54 -11.37
C SER A 49 -71.88 -18.67 -10.74
N HIS A 50 -71.80 -17.34 -10.89
CA HIS A 50 -72.94 -16.41 -11.06
C HIS A 50 -72.47 -15.02 -11.58
N ASP A 51 -72.93 -14.73 -12.79
CA ASP A 51 -73.46 -13.48 -13.40
C ASP A 51 -72.81 -12.09 -13.27
N LEU A 52 -73.01 -11.37 -14.37
CA LEU A 52 -72.32 -10.21 -14.94
C LEU A 52 -72.85 -8.85 -14.46
N ASP A 53 -72.00 -7.81 -14.52
CA ASP A 53 -72.41 -6.48 -15.01
C ASP A 53 -71.25 -5.77 -15.74
N PRO A 54 -71.48 -5.07 -16.88
CA PRO A 54 -70.43 -4.54 -17.77
C PRO A 54 -70.20 -3.03 -17.61
N ASN A 55 -69.05 -2.59 -18.14
CA ASN A 55 -68.59 -1.20 -18.33
C ASN A 55 -67.85 -0.56 -17.15
N LEU A 56 -66.51 -0.46 -17.28
CA LEU A 56 -65.71 0.75 -17.02
C LEU A 56 -64.22 0.46 -17.29
N CYS A 57 -63.71 1.04 -18.39
CA CYS A 57 -62.28 1.28 -18.65
C CYS A 57 -62.14 2.80 -18.65
N PRO A 58 -61.14 3.43 -17.98
CA PRO A 58 -59.81 3.67 -18.59
C PRO A 58 -58.68 3.90 -17.54
N PRO A 59 -57.51 4.51 -17.84
CA PRO A 59 -56.56 4.34 -18.94
C PRO A 59 -55.16 3.90 -18.44
N ARG A 60 -54.27 3.54 -19.38
CA ARG A 60 -52.82 3.38 -19.13
C ARG A 60 -52.15 4.72 -18.82
N PRO A 61 -51.22 4.82 -17.86
CA PRO A 61 -50.26 5.90 -17.82
C PRO A 61 -48.95 5.55 -18.53
N SER A 62 -48.43 6.59 -19.15
CA SER A 62 -47.31 6.73 -20.05
C SER A 62 -45.93 6.45 -19.44
N VAL A 63 -45.03 6.06 -20.33
CA VAL A 63 -43.57 6.15 -20.22
C VAL A 63 -43.15 7.48 -19.60
N ARG A 64 -42.63 7.46 -18.35
CA ARG A 64 -41.67 8.42 -17.76
C ARG A 64 -41.46 8.12 -16.27
N ALA A 65 -40.36 7.45 -15.95
CA ALA A 65 -39.69 7.55 -14.66
C ALA A 65 -38.25 7.04 -14.78
N LEU A 66 -37.48 7.61 -15.70
CA LEU A 66 -36.02 7.65 -15.53
C LEU A 66 -35.78 8.69 -14.44
N GLN A 67 -35.56 8.23 -13.21
CA GLN A 67 -35.02 9.06 -12.15
C GLN A 67 -33.62 9.51 -12.58
N ALA A 68 -33.56 10.72 -13.13
CA ALA A 68 -32.33 11.48 -13.20
C ALA A 68 -31.86 11.68 -11.75
N ARG A 69 -30.78 10.99 -11.37
CA ARG A 69 -30.02 11.35 -10.18
C ARG A 69 -29.51 12.76 -10.42
N ALA A 70 -30.10 13.72 -9.71
CA ALA A 70 -29.61 15.08 -9.68
C ALA A 70 -28.15 15.03 -9.21
N VAL A 71 -27.22 15.36 -10.11
CA VAL A 71 -25.85 15.71 -9.76
C VAL A 71 -25.97 16.96 -8.90
N GLN A 72 -25.85 16.80 -7.58
CA GLN A 72 -25.74 17.94 -6.68
C GLN A 72 -24.43 18.65 -7.05
N MET A 73 -24.56 19.78 -7.74
CA MET A 73 -23.46 20.70 -7.97
C MET A 73 -22.96 21.17 -6.60
N ARG A 74 -21.83 20.60 -6.15
CA ARG A 74 -21.12 21.11 -4.98
C ARG A 74 -20.70 22.55 -5.31
N GLY A 75 -21.15 23.52 -4.52
CA GLY A 75 -20.72 24.92 -4.65
C GLY A 75 -19.20 25.07 -4.48
N PRO A 76 -18.63 26.25 -4.75
CA PRO A 76 -17.19 26.47 -4.67
C PRO A 76 -16.70 26.07 -3.27
N ARG A 77 -15.77 25.11 -3.22
CA ARG A 77 -15.17 24.64 -1.97
C ARG A 77 -14.31 25.77 -1.42
N SER A 78 -14.80 26.44 -0.38
CA SER A 78 -14.11 27.56 0.27
C SER A 78 -13.13 27.12 1.38
N SER A 79 -12.74 25.85 1.40
CA SER A 79 -11.73 25.33 2.32
C SER A 79 -10.39 25.29 1.60
N SER A 80 -9.35 25.86 2.20
CA SER A 80 -7.97 25.64 1.77
C SER A 80 -7.66 24.13 1.70
N GLY A 81 -6.81 23.73 0.76
CA GLY A 81 -6.26 22.37 0.76
C GLY A 81 -5.36 22.13 1.98
N GLU A 82 -4.90 20.89 2.13
CA GLU A 82 -4.01 20.46 3.21
C GLU A 82 -2.96 19.48 2.66
N ILE A 83 -1.75 19.49 3.20
CA ILE A 83 -0.66 18.57 2.85
C ILE A 83 -0.23 17.80 4.10
N HIS A 84 -0.39 16.48 4.07
CA HIS A 84 0.04 15.58 5.15
C HIS A 84 1.11 14.61 4.66
N VAL A 85 2.26 14.61 5.33
CA VAL A 85 3.43 13.81 4.95
C VAL A 85 3.65 12.67 5.95
N ILE A 86 3.75 11.44 5.45
CA ILE A 86 4.05 10.21 6.19
C ILE A 86 5.39 9.66 5.69
N VAL A 87 6.41 9.71 6.54
CA VAL A 87 7.77 9.28 6.20
C VAL A 87 8.29 8.22 7.16
N GLY A 88 9.39 7.59 6.79
CA GLY A 88 10.09 6.61 7.62
C GLY A 88 10.78 5.53 6.80
N PRO A 89 11.54 4.62 7.45
CA PRO A 89 12.29 3.60 6.76
C PRO A 89 11.36 2.60 6.04
N MET A 90 11.96 1.73 5.22
CA MET A 90 11.23 0.56 4.72
C MET A 90 10.67 -0.26 5.89
N PHE A 91 9.54 -0.94 5.66
CA PHE A 91 8.86 -1.77 6.67
C PHE A 91 8.27 -1.01 7.87
N ALA A 92 8.16 0.33 7.79
CA ALA A 92 7.54 1.16 8.83
C ALA A 92 6.01 1.25 8.73
N GLY A 93 5.38 0.62 7.73
CA GLY A 93 3.92 0.67 7.53
C GLY A 93 3.40 1.96 6.89
N LYS A 94 4.22 2.65 6.07
CA LYS A 94 3.85 3.91 5.40
C LYS A 94 2.64 3.75 4.49
N THR A 95 2.70 2.82 3.54
CA THR A 95 1.61 2.48 2.63
C THR A 95 0.33 2.09 3.39
N SER A 96 0.44 1.26 4.43
CA SER A 96 -0.72 0.91 5.27
C SER A 96 -1.33 2.14 5.96
N SER A 97 -0.49 3.05 6.49
CA SER A 97 -0.97 4.27 7.15
C SER A 97 -1.63 5.24 6.16
N LEU A 98 -1.08 5.38 4.95
CA LEU A 98 -1.69 6.13 3.85
C LEU A 98 -3.08 5.57 3.52
N LEU A 99 -3.16 4.26 3.25
CA LEU A 99 -4.41 3.63 2.84
C LEU A 99 -5.47 3.68 3.94
N HIS A 100 -5.10 3.50 5.21
CA HIS A 100 -6.04 3.70 6.32
C HIS A 100 -6.58 5.14 6.38
N ARG A 101 -5.74 6.15 6.12
CA ARG A 101 -6.22 7.54 6.05
C ARG A 101 -7.17 7.74 4.87
N ILE A 102 -6.84 7.21 3.69
CA ILE A 102 -7.67 7.30 2.49
C ILE A 102 -9.03 6.62 2.69
N GLU A 103 -9.05 5.41 3.27
CA GLU A 103 -10.28 4.68 3.63
C GLU A 103 -11.15 5.46 4.62
N SER A 104 -10.52 6.10 5.62
CA SER A 104 -11.23 6.95 6.58
C SER A 104 -11.88 8.16 5.89
N GLU A 105 -11.17 8.84 4.99
CA GLU A 105 -11.73 9.97 4.25
C GLU A 105 -12.87 9.54 3.31
N SER A 106 -12.70 8.40 2.63
CA SER A 106 -13.74 7.81 1.79
C SER A 106 -15.00 7.44 2.60
N SER A 107 -14.82 6.86 3.79
CA SER A 107 -15.92 6.52 4.71
C SER A 107 -16.66 7.76 5.23
N ASN A 108 -15.98 8.91 5.28
CA ASN A 108 -16.56 10.21 5.60
C ASN A 108 -17.25 10.89 4.39
N GLY A 109 -17.41 10.19 3.26
CA GLY A 109 -18.10 10.67 2.07
C GLY A 109 -17.26 11.59 1.16
N ARG A 110 -15.94 11.64 1.37
CA ARG A 110 -15.01 12.33 0.47
C ARG A 110 -14.67 11.47 -0.75
N SER A 111 -14.55 12.11 -1.90
CA SER A 111 -14.04 11.50 -3.13
C SER A 111 -12.52 11.37 -3.04
N VAL A 112 -11.99 10.15 -3.22
CA VAL A 112 -10.57 9.86 -3.01
C VAL A 112 -9.94 9.21 -4.24
N ALA A 113 -8.66 9.47 -4.46
CA ALA A 113 -7.83 8.74 -5.41
C ALA A 113 -6.47 8.42 -4.78
N VAL A 114 -5.84 7.33 -5.21
CA VAL A 114 -4.47 6.98 -4.80
C VAL A 114 -3.59 6.80 -6.02
N ILE A 115 -2.42 7.41 -5.99
CA ILE A 115 -1.40 7.38 -7.01
C ILE A 115 -0.22 6.55 -6.48
N LYS A 116 0.37 5.72 -7.34
CA LYS A 116 1.65 5.06 -7.08
C LYS A 116 2.62 5.30 -8.22
N SER A 117 3.91 5.27 -7.94
CA SER A 117 4.92 5.30 -8.99
C SER A 117 4.91 3.99 -9.80
N ASN A 118 5.00 4.10 -11.12
CA ASN A 118 5.19 2.96 -12.01
C ASN A 118 6.61 2.35 -11.92
N LYS A 119 7.56 3.08 -11.31
CA LYS A 119 8.90 2.57 -10.99
C LYS A 119 8.84 1.48 -9.90
N ASP A 120 7.80 1.49 -9.06
CA ASP A 120 7.57 0.44 -8.08
C ASP A 120 6.77 -0.74 -8.65
N THR A 121 7.51 -1.74 -9.12
CA THR A 121 6.99 -2.97 -9.73
C THR A 121 6.80 -4.13 -8.75
N ARG A 122 7.04 -3.94 -7.43
CA ARG A 122 7.05 -5.04 -6.45
C ARG A 122 5.74 -5.80 -6.31
N TYR A 123 4.60 -5.14 -6.55
CA TYR A 123 3.26 -5.70 -6.29
C TYR A 123 2.25 -5.52 -7.44
N GLY A 124 2.73 -5.22 -8.66
CA GLY A 124 1.87 -4.98 -9.84
C GLY A 124 1.48 -3.50 -10.03
N LEU A 125 0.97 -3.16 -11.21
CA LEU A 125 0.67 -1.77 -11.60
C LEU A 125 -0.72 -1.30 -11.15
N ASP A 126 -1.72 -2.19 -11.10
CA ASP A 126 -3.14 -1.80 -10.99
C ASP A 126 -3.69 -1.77 -9.55
N SER A 127 -2.88 -2.14 -8.56
CA SER A 127 -3.29 -2.11 -7.16
C SER A 127 -2.10 -1.86 -6.23
N ILE A 128 -2.33 -1.08 -5.18
CA ILE A 128 -1.40 -1.04 -4.05
C ILE A 128 -1.74 -2.23 -3.16
N VAL A 129 -0.75 -3.08 -2.95
CA VAL A 129 -0.83 -4.21 -2.02
C VAL A 129 -0.08 -3.81 -0.76
N THR A 130 -0.80 -3.71 0.35
CA THR A 130 -0.15 -3.59 1.66
C THR A 130 0.58 -4.87 2.00
N HIS A 131 1.57 -4.80 2.88
CA HIS A 131 2.21 -6.00 3.45
C HIS A 131 1.18 -6.93 4.13
N ASP A 132 0.05 -6.38 4.58
CA ASP A 132 -1.03 -7.11 5.24
C ASP A 132 -2.05 -7.73 4.25
N GLY A 133 -1.81 -7.59 2.93
CA GLY A 133 -2.58 -8.26 1.88
C GLY A 133 -3.81 -7.52 1.37
N ALA A 134 -4.13 -6.33 1.90
CA ALA A 134 -5.21 -5.49 1.38
C ALA A 134 -4.85 -4.89 0.01
N LYS A 135 -5.80 -4.89 -0.93
CA LYS A 135 -5.65 -4.31 -2.28
C LYS A 135 -6.52 -3.07 -2.43
N PHE A 136 -5.90 -1.96 -2.78
CA PHE A 136 -6.60 -0.69 -3.05
C PHE A 136 -6.43 -0.29 -4.52
N PRO A 137 -7.50 0.12 -5.23
CA PRO A 137 -7.38 0.64 -6.60
C PRO A 137 -6.48 1.87 -6.64
N CYS A 138 -5.52 1.91 -7.57
CA CYS A 138 -4.59 3.02 -7.68
C CYS A 138 -4.30 3.38 -9.14
N VAL A 139 -3.83 4.60 -9.38
CA VAL A 139 -3.34 5.06 -10.67
C VAL A 139 -1.81 4.98 -10.66
N ALA A 140 -1.24 4.11 -11.50
CA ALA A 140 0.21 4.02 -11.67
C ALA A 140 0.71 5.08 -12.67
N LEU A 141 1.62 5.95 -12.23
CA LEU A 141 2.16 7.06 -13.03
C LEU A 141 3.69 7.12 -12.98
N GLY A 142 4.30 7.67 -14.03
CA GLY A 142 5.72 8.05 -14.01
C GLY A 142 5.96 9.47 -13.49
N ASP A 143 4.97 10.33 -13.67
CA ASP A 143 4.96 11.76 -13.37
C ASP A 143 3.58 12.14 -12.81
N LEU A 144 3.54 13.04 -11.82
CA LEU A 144 2.29 13.47 -11.20
C LEU A 144 1.54 14.50 -12.05
N SER A 145 2.25 15.29 -12.84
CA SER A 145 1.69 16.29 -13.76
C SER A 145 0.69 15.69 -14.77
N SER A 146 0.87 14.44 -15.21
CA SER A 146 -0.11 13.75 -16.07
C SER A 146 -1.36 13.21 -15.34
N PHE A 147 -1.42 13.27 -14.01
CA PHE A 147 -2.52 12.69 -13.23
C PHE A 147 -3.87 13.28 -13.63
N ARG A 148 -3.99 14.60 -13.69
CA ARG A 148 -5.26 15.29 -14.03
C ARG A 148 -5.80 14.85 -15.38
N GLN A 149 -4.94 14.71 -16.39
CA GLN A 149 -5.34 14.27 -17.73
C GLN A 149 -5.72 12.79 -17.76
N LYS A 150 -4.90 11.92 -17.16
CA LYS A 150 -5.12 10.45 -17.18
C LYS A 150 -6.31 10.01 -16.33
N PHE A 151 -6.55 10.69 -15.21
CA PHE A 151 -7.71 10.46 -14.36
C PHE A 151 -9.00 11.03 -14.98
N GLY A 152 -8.85 12.03 -15.86
CA GLY A 152 -9.94 12.80 -16.46
C GLY A 152 -10.18 14.09 -15.67
N ALA A 153 -10.17 15.23 -16.36
CA ALA A 153 -10.25 16.54 -15.73
C ALA A 153 -11.52 16.69 -14.87
N ASP A 154 -12.69 16.31 -15.40
CA ASP A 154 -13.96 16.37 -14.66
C ASP A 154 -13.93 15.49 -13.41
N ALA A 155 -13.34 14.29 -13.50
CA ALA A 155 -13.23 13.38 -12.36
C ALA A 155 -12.25 13.92 -11.31
N TYR A 156 -11.13 14.52 -11.76
CA TYR A 156 -10.15 15.15 -10.89
C TYR A 156 -10.76 16.32 -10.11
N ASP A 157 -11.55 17.16 -10.77
CA ASP A 157 -12.18 18.33 -10.14
C ASP A 157 -13.17 17.91 -9.04
N GLN A 158 -13.74 16.70 -9.11
CA GLN A 158 -14.60 16.15 -8.05
C GLN A 158 -13.83 15.55 -6.86
N LEU A 159 -12.53 15.25 -7.01
CA LEU A 159 -11.72 14.68 -5.93
C LEU A 159 -11.65 15.64 -4.74
N ASP A 160 -11.73 15.09 -3.54
CA ASP A 160 -11.49 15.78 -2.28
C ASP A 160 -10.09 15.47 -1.75
N VAL A 161 -9.62 14.22 -1.90
CA VAL A 161 -8.37 13.72 -1.31
C VAL A 161 -7.54 12.94 -2.33
N ILE A 162 -6.23 13.19 -2.36
CA ILE A 162 -5.26 12.52 -3.22
C ILE A 162 -4.19 11.87 -2.33
N GLY A 163 -4.10 10.54 -2.36
CA GLY A 163 -3.02 9.78 -1.75
C GLY A 163 -1.88 9.56 -2.75
N ILE A 164 -0.62 9.74 -2.32
CA ILE A 164 0.57 9.49 -3.14
C ILE A 164 1.46 8.50 -2.38
N ASP A 165 1.62 7.29 -2.91
CA ASP A 165 2.54 6.29 -2.35
C ASP A 165 3.87 6.25 -3.11
N GLU A 166 4.92 5.83 -2.41
CA GLU A 166 6.31 5.78 -2.90
C GLU A 166 6.76 7.12 -3.51
N ALA A 167 6.42 8.21 -2.80
CA ALA A 167 6.54 9.58 -3.29
C ALA A 167 7.98 9.99 -3.68
N GLN A 168 9.00 9.33 -3.14
CA GLN A 168 10.41 9.58 -3.47
C GLN A 168 10.78 9.35 -4.94
N PHE A 169 9.91 8.68 -5.71
CA PHE A 169 10.14 8.41 -7.13
C PHE A 169 9.59 9.50 -8.08
N PHE A 170 8.83 10.47 -7.56
CA PHE A 170 8.26 11.56 -8.34
C PHE A 170 9.11 12.83 -8.21
N GLU A 171 9.71 13.26 -9.31
CA GLU A 171 10.53 14.47 -9.34
C GLU A 171 9.66 15.75 -9.24
N ASP A 172 8.45 15.69 -9.79
CA ASP A 172 7.47 16.77 -9.82
C ASP A 172 6.56 16.84 -8.57
N LEU A 173 6.92 16.14 -7.49
CA LEU A 173 6.16 16.09 -6.23
C LEU A 173 5.88 17.48 -5.65
N TYR A 174 6.88 18.35 -5.62
CA TYR A 174 6.75 19.68 -5.02
C TYR A 174 5.71 20.54 -5.73
N ASP A 175 5.83 20.67 -7.05
CA ASP A 175 4.92 21.50 -7.83
C ASP A 175 3.51 20.93 -7.83
N PHE A 176 3.37 19.61 -7.94
CA PHE A 176 2.06 18.95 -7.86
C PHE A 176 1.37 19.20 -6.52
N CYS A 177 2.06 19.00 -5.40
CA CYS A 177 1.46 19.17 -4.07
C CYS A 177 1.06 20.62 -3.82
N ARG A 178 1.91 21.58 -4.22
CA ARG A 178 1.60 23.01 -4.12
C ARG A 178 0.35 23.37 -4.93
N GLU A 179 0.28 22.95 -6.19
CA GLU A 179 -0.87 23.24 -7.05
C GLU A 179 -2.16 22.60 -6.52
N ALA A 180 -2.11 21.31 -6.20
CA ALA A 180 -3.28 20.57 -5.72
C ALA A 180 -3.83 21.11 -4.39
N ALA A 181 -2.96 21.51 -3.45
CA ALA A 181 -3.41 22.05 -2.16
C ALA A 181 -3.79 23.53 -2.24
N ASP A 182 -2.89 24.37 -2.77
CA ASP A 182 -3.05 25.84 -2.71
C ASP A 182 -4.07 26.35 -3.73
N GLN A 183 -4.14 25.75 -4.93
CA GLN A 183 -4.98 26.22 -6.03
C GLN A 183 -6.27 25.41 -6.15
N ASP A 184 -6.16 24.08 -6.09
CA ASP A 184 -7.31 23.18 -6.31
C ASP A 184 -8.08 22.84 -5.02
N GLY A 185 -7.56 23.23 -3.85
CA GLY A 185 -8.21 22.98 -2.56
C GLY A 185 -8.33 21.51 -2.18
N LYS A 186 -7.38 20.66 -2.61
CA LYS A 186 -7.35 19.22 -2.32
C LYS A 186 -6.59 18.92 -1.04
N ILE A 187 -6.98 17.86 -0.35
CA ILE A 187 -6.15 17.26 0.71
C ILE A 187 -5.19 16.28 0.05
N VAL A 188 -3.89 16.47 0.23
CA VAL A 188 -2.84 15.60 -0.31
C VAL A 188 -2.17 14.83 0.83
N VAL A 189 -2.25 13.50 0.78
CA VAL A 189 -1.61 12.62 1.77
C VAL A 189 -0.46 11.86 1.09
N ILE A 190 0.76 12.09 1.56
CA ILE A 190 1.99 11.64 0.90
C ILE A 190 2.65 10.59 1.77
N ALA A 191 3.02 9.46 1.17
CA ALA A 191 3.83 8.43 1.81
C ALA A 191 5.12 8.20 1.03
N GLY A 192 6.26 8.30 1.70
CA GLY A 192 7.57 8.16 1.05
C GLY A 192 8.73 7.88 2.00
N LEU A 193 9.87 7.49 1.43
CA LEU A 193 11.12 7.38 2.18
C LEU A 193 11.68 8.78 2.46
N ASP A 194 12.04 9.07 3.71
CA ASP A 194 12.75 10.31 4.06
C ASP A 194 14.25 10.25 3.70
N GLY A 195 14.79 9.04 3.55
CA GLY A 195 16.15 8.87 3.04
C GLY A 195 16.42 7.51 2.43
N ASP A 196 17.46 7.48 1.60
CA ASP A 196 17.96 6.29 0.94
C ASP A 196 18.72 5.36 1.91
N TYR A 197 19.27 4.27 1.37
CA TYR A 197 20.06 3.31 2.14
C TYR A 197 21.38 3.89 2.71
N LEU A 198 21.78 5.09 2.26
CA LEU A 198 22.94 5.85 2.71
C LEU A 198 22.59 6.96 3.71
N ARG A 199 21.30 7.09 4.09
CA ARG A 199 20.74 8.19 4.92
C ARG A 199 20.84 9.57 4.26
N ARG A 200 20.90 9.64 2.93
CA ARG A 200 20.77 10.87 2.15
C ARG A 200 19.29 11.09 1.81
N SER A 201 18.91 12.32 1.49
CA SER A 201 17.55 12.61 1.00
C SER A 201 17.23 11.73 -0.21
N PHE A 202 15.99 11.25 -0.29
CA PHE A 202 15.51 10.45 -1.42
C PHE A 202 14.42 11.23 -2.16
N GLY A 203 14.75 11.65 -3.39
CA GLY A 203 13.86 12.46 -4.21
C GLY A 203 13.54 13.78 -3.52
N SER A 204 12.35 14.30 -3.81
CA SER A 204 11.86 15.60 -3.32
C SER A 204 10.93 15.49 -2.10
N VAL A 205 10.87 14.32 -1.43
CA VAL A 205 9.97 14.11 -0.26
C VAL A 205 10.25 15.10 0.88
N LEU A 206 11.52 15.39 1.15
CA LEU A 206 11.90 16.34 2.21
C LEU A 206 11.62 17.79 1.82
N ASP A 207 11.60 18.10 0.53
CA ASP A 207 11.35 19.45 0.01
C ASP A 207 9.89 19.85 0.20
N ILE A 208 8.99 18.90 0.45
CA ILE A 208 7.56 19.14 0.76
C ILE A 208 7.34 19.59 2.21
N ILE A 209 8.27 19.29 3.12
CA ILE A 209 8.08 19.56 4.56
C ILE A 209 7.71 21.02 4.86
N PRO A 210 8.30 22.05 4.21
CA PRO A 210 7.89 23.44 4.42
C PRO A 210 6.45 23.77 4.00
N LEU A 211 5.85 22.98 3.11
CA LEU A 211 4.46 23.13 2.66
C LEU A 211 3.48 22.30 3.51
N ALA A 212 3.97 21.38 4.34
CA ALA A 212 3.13 20.38 5.00
C ALA A 212 2.44 20.91 6.26
N ASP A 213 1.13 20.72 6.34
CA ASP A 213 0.32 20.93 7.55
C ASP A 213 0.64 19.90 8.65
N SER A 214 1.08 18.71 8.26
CA SER A 214 1.55 17.71 9.22
C SER A 214 2.64 16.82 8.66
N VAL A 215 3.61 16.45 9.50
CA VAL A 215 4.66 15.50 9.16
C VAL A 215 4.73 14.40 10.23
N THR A 216 4.53 13.15 9.81
CA THR A 216 4.57 11.96 10.66
C THR A 216 5.72 11.07 10.25
N LYS A 217 6.69 10.88 11.15
CA LYS A 217 7.80 9.94 10.95
C LYS A 217 7.53 8.60 11.66
N LEU A 218 7.15 7.60 10.88
CA LEU A 218 6.95 6.23 11.33
C LEU A 218 8.28 5.55 11.66
N THR A 219 8.21 4.52 12.49
CA THR A 219 9.36 3.68 12.85
C THR A 219 9.03 2.21 12.69
N ALA A 220 9.97 1.47 12.13
CA ALA A 220 9.89 0.01 12.03
C ALA A 220 10.45 -0.66 13.29
N ARG A 221 10.57 -1.99 13.27
CA ARG A 221 11.29 -2.79 14.27
C ARG A 221 12.64 -3.20 13.69
N CYS A 222 13.71 -3.01 14.44
CA CYS A 222 15.06 -3.37 14.01
C CYS A 222 15.17 -4.88 13.91
N GLU A 223 15.53 -5.38 12.72
CA GLU A 223 15.63 -6.83 12.46
C GLU A 223 16.68 -7.52 13.35
N LEU A 224 17.71 -6.78 13.79
CA LEU A 224 18.80 -7.30 14.61
C LEU A 224 18.59 -7.22 16.13
N CYS A 225 17.69 -6.37 16.64
CA CYS A 225 17.48 -6.26 18.10
C CYS A 225 16.05 -5.97 18.58
N GLY A 226 15.07 -5.88 17.68
CA GLY A 226 13.65 -5.63 18.01
C GLY A 226 13.32 -4.22 18.52
N ARG A 227 14.32 -3.36 18.77
CA ARG A 227 14.10 -1.94 19.13
C ARG A 227 13.58 -1.14 17.94
N ARG A 228 13.18 0.12 18.17
CA ARG A 228 12.73 1.01 17.08
C ARG A 228 13.83 1.16 16.02
N ALA A 229 13.45 0.96 14.77
CA ALA A 229 14.26 1.19 13.60
C ALA A 229 13.86 2.49 12.93
N PHE A 230 14.88 3.24 12.52
CA PHE A 230 14.74 4.57 11.92
C PHE A 230 15.37 4.64 10.53
N PHE A 231 16.07 3.58 10.12
CA PHE A 231 16.87 3.58 8.90
C PHE A 231 16.65 2.27 8.13
N THR A 232 16.75 2.37 6.82
CA THR A 232 16.86 1.23 5.91
C THR A 232 18.34 0.93 5.71
N LEU A 233 18.75 -0.33 5.90
CA LEU A 233 20.08 -0.80 5.53
C LEU A 233 19.94 -1.74 4.33
N ARG A 234 20.76 -1.54 3.29
CA ARG A 234 20.90 -2.47 2.17
C ARG A 234 21.82 -3.63 2.59
N LYS A 235 21.37 -4.87 2.37
CA LYS A 235 22.09 -6.12 2.68
C LYS A 235 23.12 -6.47 1.60
N THR A 236 22.90 -6.00 0.38
CA THR A 236 23.64 -6.37 -0.82
C THR A 236 24.67 -5.31 -1.22
N ASN A 237 25.56 -5.65 -2.17
CA ASN A 237 26.71 -4.82 -2.55
C ASN A 237 26.45 -3.87 -3.73
N GLU A 238 25.28 -3.92 -4.36
CA GLU A 238 24.96 -3.06 -5.49
C GLU A 238 24.97 -1.58 -5.05
N LYS A 239 25.54 -0.72 -5.90
CA LYS A 239 25.75 0.71 -5.60
C LYS A 239 24.60 1.62 -6.08
N GLN A 240 23.73 1.13 -6.97
CA GLN A 240 22.62 1.91 -7.55
C GLN A 240 21.68 2.44 -6.45
N THR A 241 21.39 3.74 -6.43
CA THR A 241 20.50 4.33 -5.42
C THR A 241 19.09 3.75 -5.52
N GLU A 242 18.53 3.74 -6.73
CA GLU A 242 17.23 3.14 -7.03
C GLU A 242 17.41 1.67 -7.40
N LEU A 243 17.37 0.79 -6.39
CA LEU A 243 17.27 -0.65 -6.59
C LEU A 243 15.95 -1.13 -6.00
N ILE A 244 15.02 -1.54 -6.86
CA ILE A 244 13.72 -2.07 -6.47
C ILE A 244 13.93 -3.44 -5.82
N GLY A 245 13.58 -3.56 -4.53
CA GLY A 245 13.78 -4.77 -3.75
C GLY A 245 12.94 -4.76 -2.47
N GLY A 246 12.77 -5.93 -1.87
CA GLY A 246 12.02 -6.13 -0.64
C GLY A 246 12.94 -6.47 0.54
N ALA A 247 12.50 -7.41 1.37
CA ALA A 247 13.23 -7.88 2.56
C ALA A 247 14.50 -8.70 2.24
N ASP A 248 14.61 -9.15 0.99
CA ASP A 248 15.78 -9.81 0.41
C ASP A 248 16.95 -8.83 0.25
N VAL A 249 16.68 -7.59 -0.16
CA VAL A 249 17.69 -6.56 -0.41
C VAL A 249 17.86 -5.62 0.78
N TYR A 250 16.80 -5.35 1.55
CA TYR A 250 16.80 -4.32 2.58
C TYR A 250 16.33 -4.83 3.94
N MET A 251 16.81 -4.21 5.02
CA MET A 251 16.27 -4.41 6.37
C MET A 251 16.13 -3.11 7.16
N PRO A 252 15.13 -3.02 8.04
CA PRO A 252 14.99 -1.90 8.98
C PRO A 252 15.98 -2.07 10.16
N VAL A 253 16.73 -1.02 10.48
CA VAL A 253 17.71 -1.04 11.57
C VAL A 253 17.65 0.18 12.49
N CYS A 254 18.06 -0.03 13.74
CA CYS A 254 18.32 1.07 14.67
C CYS A 254 19.66 1.76 14.36
N ARG A 255 19.90 2.94 14.94
CA ARG A 255 21.11 3.73 14.69
C ARG A 255 22.42 2.95 14.88
N ARG A 256 22.54 2.23 16.00
CA ARG A 256 23.73 1.42 16.33
C ARG A 256 24.02 0.41 15.23
N HIS A 257 22.99 -0.31 14.81
CA HIS A 257 23.11 -1.38 13.82
C HIS A 257 23.26 -0.89 12.39
N TYR A 258 22.75 0.30 12.07
CA TYR A 258 23.13 0.95 10.82
C TYR A 258 24.64 1.22 10.79
N VAL A 259 25.17 1.87 11.83
CA VAL A 259 26.60 2.28 11.86
C VAL A 259 27.52 1.07 11.83
N SER A 260 27.25 0.05 12.65
CA SER A 260 28.05 -1.17 12.65
C SER A 260 27.87 -1.99 11.37
N GLY A 261 26.65 -2.06 10.82
CA GLY A 261 26.36 -2.78 9.59
C GLY A 261 27.06 -2.19 8.38
N GLN A 262 27.12 -0.86 8.26
CA GLN A 262 27.86 -0.18 7.18
C GLN A 262 29.36 -0.50 7.23
N ALA A 263 29.97 -0.50 8.41
CA ALA A 263 31.38 -0.85 8.56
C ALA A 263 31.68 -2.28 8.07
N VAL A 264 30.79 -3.23 8.37
CA VAL A 264 30.91 -4.61 7.89
C VAL A 264 30.79 -4.67 6.37
N ILE A 265 29.79 -4.02 5.77
CA ILE A 265 29.57 -4.02 4.32
C ILE A 265 30.76 -3.37 3.59
N GLU A 266 31.28 -2.27 4.11
CA GLU A 266 32.45 -1.59 3.54
C GLU A 266 33.70 -2.45 3.62
N THR A 267 33.93 -3.11 4.75
CA THR A 267 35.05 -4.04 4.92
C THR A 267 34.94 -5.22 3.95
N THR A 268 33.78 -5.86 3.86
CA THR A 268 33.53 -6.96 2.92
C THR A 268 33.75 -6.53 1.47
N ARG A 269 33.35 -5.29 1.13
CA ARG A 269 33.58 -4.73 -0.19
C ARG A 269 35.07 -4.58 -0.51
N SER A 270 35.86 -3.99 0.39
CA SER A 270 37.31 -3.83 0.19
C SER A 270 37.98 -5.18 -0.08
N PHE A 271 37.63 -6.22 0.69
CA PHE A 271 38.16 -7.57 0.47
C PHE A 271 37.79 -8.17 -0.90
N LEU A 272 36.55 -7.95 -1.36
CA LEU A 272 36.09 -8.45 -2.67
C LEU A 272 36.78 -7.71 -3.83
N GLU A 273 36.96 -6.40 -3.71
CA GLU A 273 37.64 -5.56 -4.70
C GLU A 273 39.14 -5.94 -4.79
N GLU A 274 39.82 -6.21 -3.67
CA GLU A 274 41.20 -6.70 -3.61
C GLU A 274 41.37 -8.10 -4.23
N SER A 275 40.40 -8.98 -4.01
CA SER A 275 40.40 -10.35 -4.56
C SER A 275 40.25 -10.35 -6.09
N GLN A 276 39.47 -9.41 -6.64
CA GLN A 276 39.28 -9.26 -8.08
C GLN A 276 40.50 -8.62 -8.76
N GLN A 277 41.14 -7.64 -8.11
CA GLN A 277 42.39 -7.05 -8.62
C GLN A 277 43.55 -8.07 -8.61
N SER A 278 43.65 -8.91 -7.57
CA SER A 278 44.69 -9.95 -7.48
C SER A 278 44.56 -11.03 -8.56
N GLN A 279 43.34 -11.34 -9.01
CA GLN A 279 43.10 -12.29 -10.11
C GLN A 279 43.37 -11.70 -11.50
N THR A 280 43.28 -10.39 -11.66
CA THR A 280 43.49 -9.73 -12.97
C THR A 280 44.98 -9.55 -13.30
N VAL A 281 45.86 -9.51 -12.29
CA VAL A 281 47.32 -9.34 -12.47
C VAL A 281 48.05 -10.65 -12.81
N GLN A 282 47.44 -11.83 -12.58
CA GLN A 282 48.06 -13.13 -12.86
C GLN A 282 47.76 -13.73 -14.25
N CYS A 283 46.96 -13.06 -15.09
CA CYS A 283 46.62 -13.52 -16.44
C CYS A 283 47.13 -12.58 -17.56
N GLY A 284 48.06 -11.67 -17.25
CA GLY A 284 48.71 -10.77 -18.23
C GLY A 284 50.10 -11.23 -18.63
#